data_AF-A0A382HHD7-F1
#
_entry.id   AF-A0A382HHD7-F1
#
_cell.length_a   1.000
_cell.length_b   1.000
_cell.length_c   1.000
_cell.angle_alpha   90.00
_cell.angle_beta   90.00
_cell.angle_gamma   90.00
#
_symmetry.space_group_name_H-M   'P 1'
#
loop_
_entity.id
_entity.type
_entity.pdbx_description
1 polymer ?
#
loop_
_entity_poly.entity_id
_entity_poly.type
_entity_poly.pdbx_seq_one_letter_code
_entity_poly.pdbx_strand_id
1 'polypeptide(L)' 'FERHSLEIATRIAKGPTLAYAKVKQLFNNSWNNDLESQLNDETLAMTEITASRDFQEGVKAFNQKRIPWFEGL' A
#
# COMPACT_ATOMS: atom_id res chain seq x y z
N PHE A 1 4.72 23.12 12.21
CA PHE A 1 5.02 21.70 12.47
C PHE A 1 3.75 20.87 12.41
N GLU A 2 2.77 21.10 13.30
CA GLU A 2 1.50 20.33 13.38
C GLU A 2 0.73 20.26 12.06
N ARG A 3 0.59 21.37 11.34
CA ARG A 3 -0.09 21.42 10.04
C ARG A 3 0.48 20.42 9.02
N HIS A 4 1.80 20.35 8.90
CA HIS A 4 2.47 19.46 7.94
C HIS A 4 2.33 17.99 8.33
N SER A 5 2.39 17.68 9.63
CA SER A 5 2.14 16.32 10.15
C SER A 5 0.71 15.85 9.83
N LEU A 6 -0.29 16.72 10.03
CA LEU A 6 -1.69 16.44 9.71
C LEU A 6 -1.92 16.26 8.21
N GLU A 7 -1.28 17.09 7.37
CA GLU A 7 -1.35 16.95 5.91
C GLU A 7 -0.81 15.59 5.43
N ILE A 8 0.30 15.12 6.01
CA ILE A 8 0.86 13.79 5.70
C ILE A 8 -0.09 12.69 6.20
N ALA A 9 -0.55 12.76 7.45
CA ALA A 9 -1.44 11.76 8.03
C ALA A 9 -2.73 11.62 7.22
N THR A 10 -3.32 12.75 6.79
CA THR A 10 -4.53 12.78 5.96
C THR A 10 -4.29 12.15 4.60
N ARG A 11 -3.12 12.39 4.00
CA ARG A 11 -2.77 11.81 2.70
C ARG A 11 -2.64 10.29 2.77
N ILE A 12 -1.96 9.80 3.80
CA ILE A 12 -1.78 8.35 4.02
C ILE A 12 -3.14 7.69 4.32
N ALA A 13 -3.96 8.31 5.15
CA ALA A 13 -5.29 7.79 5.51
C ALA A 13 -6.27 7.74 4.32
N LYS A 14 -6.08 8.58 3.30
CA LYS A 14 -6.88 8.59 2.06
C LYS A 14 -6.32 7.69 0.95
N GLY A 15 -5.15 7.08 1.16
CA GLY A 15 -4.55 6.14 0.21
C GLY A 15 -5.04 4.70 0.41
N PRO A 16 -4.48 3.73 -0.33
CA PRO A 16 -4.79 2.32 -0.18
C PRO A 16 -4.13 1.78 1.09
N THR A 17 -4.78 1.96 2.24
CA THR A 17 -4.18 1.72 3.57
C THR A 17 -3.75 0.27 3.79
N LEU A 18 -4.44 -0.71 3.20
CA LEU A 18 -4.01 -2.12 3.21
C LEU A 18 -2.64 -2.30 2.55
N ALA A 19 -2.46 -1.74 1.35
CA ALA A 19 -1.19 -1.83 0.63
C ALA A 19 -0.06 -1.12 1.40
N TYR A 20 -0.34 0.06 1.98
CA TYR A 20 0.63 0.76 2.84
C TYR A 20 1.01 -0.06 4.07
N ALA A 21 0.05 -0.73 4.72
CA ALA A 21 0.31 -1.57 5.87
C ALA A 21 1.23 -2.75 5.50
N LYS A 22 0.96 -3.42 4.37
CA LYS A 22 1.78 -4.53 3.88
C LYS A 22 3.20 -4.10 3.53
N VAL A 23 3.37 -2.99 2.81
CA VAL A 23 4.70 -2.43 2.50
C VAL A 23 5.46 -2.08 3.78
N LYS A 24 4.79 -1.46 4.76
CA LYS A 24 5.42 -1.14 6.06
C LYS A 24 5.86 -2.41 6.80
N GLN A 25 5.06 -3.47 6.78
CA GLN A 25 5.40 -4.75 7.39
C GLN A 25 6.63 -5.38 6.70
N LEU A 26 6.63 -5.44 5.37
CA LEU A 26 7.75 -5.97 4.58
C LEU A 26 9.05 -5.20 4.86
N PHE A 27 8.98 -3.87 4.87
CA PHE A 27 10.14 -3.02 5.17
C PHE A 27 10.68 -3.22 6.59
N ASN A 28 9.81 -3.40 7.57
CA ASN A 28 10.26 -3.67 8.94
C ASN A 28 10.92 -5.06 9.07
N ASN A 29 10.46 -6.04 8.28
CA ASN A 29 10.99 -7.40 8.30
C ASN A 29 12.28 -7.56 7.50
N SER A 30 12.53 -6.71 6.50
CA SER A 30 13.66 -6.86 5.57
C SER A 30 15.04 -6.85 6.23
N TRP A 31 15.17 -6.27 7.43
CA TRP A 31 16.42 -6.26 8.18
C TRP A 31 16.84 -7.64 8.70
N ASN A 32 15.87 -8.56 8.84
CA ASN A 32 16.07 -9.91 9.37
C ASN A 32 15.93 -11.00 8.30
N ASN A 33 15.60 -10.63 7.06
CA ASN A 33 15.43 -11.55 5.94
C ASN A 33 16.66 -11.55 5.04
N ASP A 34 17.00 -12.72 4.48
CA ASP A 34 17.80 -12.76 3.27
C ASP A 34 16.97 -12.34 2.05
N LEU A 35 17.65 -12.13 0.92
CA LEU A 35 17.01 -11.63 -0.29
C LEU A 35 15.90 -12.57 -0.80
N GLU A 36 16.12 -13.89 -0.75
CA GLU A 36 15.18 -14.87 -1.27
C GLU A 36 13.90 -14.89 -0.43
N SER A 37 14.05 -14.92 0.90
CA SER A 37 12.94 -14.88 1.84
C SER A 37 12.13 -13.60 1.69
N GLN A 38 12.81 -12.45 1.54
CA GLN A 38 12.15 -11.16 1.34
C GLN A 38 11.33 -11.12 0.03
N LEU A 39 11.89 -11.62 -1.07
CA LEU A 39 11.18 -11.66 -2.36
C LEU A 39 9.96 -12.59 -2.30
N ASN A 40 10.04 -13.68 -1.54
CA ASN A 40 8.91 -14.57 -1.31
C ASN A 40 7.81 -13.88 -0.49
N ASP A 41 8.18 -13.20 0.61
CA ASP A 41 7.23 -12.43 1.43
C ASP A 41 6.55 -11.30 0.61
N GLU A 42 7.32 -10.60 -0.23
CA GLU A 42 6.79 -9.59 -1.14
C GLU A 42 5.80 -10.18 -2.16
N THR A 43 6.11 -11.35 -2.70
CA THR A 43 5.22 -12.06 -3.64
C THR A 43 3.88 -12.41 -2.99
N LEU A 44 3.91 -12.92 -1.76
CA LEU A 44 2.70 -13.25 -1.00
C LEU A 44 1.89 -11.98 -0.69
N ALA A 45 2.54 -10.92 -0.21
CA ALA A 45 1.88 -9.66 0.08
C ALA A 45 1.25 -9.04 -1.17
N MET A 46 1.93 -9.11 -2.31
CA MET A 46 1.42 -8.58 -3.57
C MET A 46 0.24 -9.40 -4.09
N THR A 47 0.24 -10.72 -3.90
CA THR A 47 -0.91 -11.58 -4.19
C THR A 47 -2.16 -11.15 -3.39
N GLU A 48 -2.00 -10.87 -2.10
CA GLU A 48 -3.11 -10.37 -1.27
C GLU A 48 -3.57 -8.96 -1.69
N ILE A 49 -2.64 -8.03 -1.95
CA ILE A 49 -2.97 -6.66 -2.36
C ILE A 49 -3.72 -6.67 -3.69
N THR A 50 -3.28 -7.47 -4.66
CA THR A 50 -3.90 -7.51 -6.00
C THR A 50 -5.34 -8.05 -5.99
N ALA A 51 -5.71 -8.80 -4.96
CA ALA A 51 -7.08 -9.26 -4.74
C ALA A 51 -7.98 -8.20 -4.07
N SER A 52 -7.44 -7.08 -3.59
CA SER A 52 -8.21 -6.05 -2.90
C SER A 52 -9.02 -5.16 -3.84
N ARG A 53 -10.04 -4.51 -3.29
CA ARG A 53 -10.86 -3.55 -4.03
C ARG A 53 -10.06 -2.30 -4.39
N ASP A 54 -9.22 -1.85 -3.46
CA ASP A 54 -8.35 -0.70 -3.65
C ASP A 54 -7.37 -0.89 -4.81
N PHE A 55 -6.86 -2.11 -5.02
CA PHE A 55 -6.02 -2.40 -6.18
C PHE A 55 -6.81 -2.27 -7.49
N GLN A 56 -7.99 -2.90 -7.57
CA GLN A 56 -8.85 -2.84 -8.75
C GLN A 56 -9.25 -1.40 -9.08
N GLU A 57 -9.61 -0.62 -8.06
CA GLU A 57 -9.96 0.79 -8.18
C GLU A 57 -8.76 1.64 -8.60
N GLY A 58 -7.57 1.39 -8.05
CA GLY A 58 -6.33 2.04 -8.46
C GLY A 58 -6.03 1.84 -9.94
N VAL A 59 -6.13 0.59 -10.43
CA VAL A 59 -5.94 0.24 -11.84
C VAL A 59 -7.01 0.92 -12.71
N LYS A 60 -8.27 0.88 -12.30
CA LYS A 60 -9.38 1.49 -13.03
C LYS A 60 -9.23 3.01 -13.11
N ALA A 61 -8.93 3.67 -12.01
CA ALA A 61 -8.76 5.12 -11.93
C ALA A 61 -7.56 5.59 -12.76
N PHE A 62 -6.45 4.84 -12.72
CA PHE A 62 -5.27 5.09 -13.56
C PHE A 62 -5.63 5.06 -15.05
N ASN A 63 -6.30 3.98 -15.51
CA ASN A 63 -6.74 3.85 -16.89
C ASN A 63 -7.71 4.96 -17.30
N GLN A 64 -8.55 5.42 -16.38
CA GLN A 64 -9.51 6.50 -16.59
C GLN A 64 -8.94 7.91 -16.38
N LYS A 65 -7.65 8.04 -16.02
CA LYS A 65 -6.98 9.31 -15.70
C LYS A 65 -7.73 10.15 -14.66
N ARG A 66 -8.30 9.50 -13.65
CA ARG A 66 -8.97 10.17 -12.53
C ARG A 66 -8.31 9.83 -11.21
N ILE A 67 -8.65 10.60 -10.19
CA ILE A 67 -8.22 10.33 -8.82
C ILE A 67 -8.95 9.05 -8.34
N PRO A 68 -8.22 8.04 -7.81
CA PRO A 68 -8.82 6.84 -7.23
C PRO A 68 -9.54 7.17 -5.92
N TRP A 69 -10.59 6.42 -5.61
CA TRP A 69 -11.26 6.47 -4.31
C TRP A 69 -11.01 5.17 -3.53
N PHE A 70 -10.07 5.22 -2.59
CA PHE A 70 -9.69 4.07 -1.78
C PHE A 70 -10.62 3.90 -0.56
N GLU A 71 -11.03 2.66 -0.29
CA GLU A 71 -11.85 2.26 0.85
C GLU A 71 -10.99 1.73 2.02
N GLY A 72 -9.73 1.37 1.77
CA GLY A 72 -8.81 0.83 2.77
C GLY A 72 -9.00 -0.66 3.09
N LEU A 73 -9.68 -1.40 2.19
CA LEU A 73 -10.03 -2.82 2.31
C LEU A 73 -9.53 -3.65 1.14
#